data_AF-K0IAY1-F1
#
_entry.id   AF-K0IAY1-F1
#
_cell.length_a   1.000
_cell.length_b   1.000
_cell.length_c   1.000
_cell.angle_alpha   90.00
_cell.angle_beta   90.00
_cell.angle_gamma   90.00
#
_symmetry.space_group_name_H-M   'P 1'
#
loop_
_entity.id
_entity.type
_entity.pdbx_description
1 polymer ?
#
loop_
_entity_poly.entity_id
_entity_poly.type
_entity_poly.pdbx_seq_one_letter_code
_entity_poly.pdbx_strand_id
1 'polypeptide(L)' 'MPVRNKTMIKPDMPVLDTAKKYLVIDNIYDTGDTYHKVIDALTEFNCDFAFCMSRYKRHWITAKVLDHNRWIVFPWE' A
#
# COMPACT_ATOMS: atom_id res chain seq x y z
N MET A 1 -1.74 -19.97 -9.13
CA MET A 1 -0.65 -19.05 -8.71
C MET A 1 -0.24 -19.39 -7.29
N PRO A 2 1.05 -19.38 -6.94
CA PRO A 2 1.45 -19.62 -5.56
C PRO A 2 1.03 -18.41 -4.71
N VAL A 3 0.20 -18.66 -3.69
CA VAL A 3 -0.08 -17.69 -2.66
C VAL A 3 1.22 -17.52 -1.87
N ARG A 4 1.97 -16.46 -2.15
CA ARG A 4 3.10 -16.08 -1.32
C ARG A 4 2.54 -15.34 -0.11
N ASN A 5 2.64 -15.95 1.07
CA ASN A 5 2.39 -15.26 2.33
C ASN A 5 3.42 -14.14 2.47
N LYS A 6 3.06 -12.92 2.07
CA LYS A 6 3.86 -11.73 2.29
C LYS A 6 3.82 -11.41 3.79
N THR A 7 4.83 -11.87 4.51
CA THR A 7 5.05 -11.48 5.91
C THR A 7 5.79 -10.15 5.94
N MET A 8 5.35 -9.23 6.78
CA MET A 8 6.04 -7.96 7.00
C MET A 8 7.39 -8.21 7.65
N ILE A 9 8.48 -7.83 6.98
CA ILE A 9 9.84 -7.93 7.51
C ILE A 9 10.17 -6.60 8.19
N LYS A 10 9.96 -6.53 9.51
CA LYS A 10 10.28 -5.35 10.33
C LYS A 10 11.77 -4.97 10.45
N PRO A 11 12.75 -5.91 10.50
CA PRO A 11 14.14 -5.53 10.80
C PRO A 11 14.83 -4.66 9.73
N ASP A 12 14.30 -4.59 8.51
CA ASP A 12 14.84 -3.74 7.44
C ASP A 12 14.21 -2.33 7.41
N MET A 13 13.23 -2.04 8.27
CA MET A 13 12.59 -0.72 8.30
C MET A 13 13.51 0.30 8.97
N PRO A 14 13.80 1.45 8.33
CA PRO A 14 14.56 2.51 8.98
C PRO A 14 13.80 3.03 10.19
N VAL A 15 14.54 3.51 11.20
CA VAL A 15 13.92 4.17 12.36
C VAL A 15 13.21 5.44 11.88
N LEU A 16 11.90 5.49 12.08
CA LEU A 16 11.06 6.62 11.72
C LEU A 16 10.95 7.60 12.90
N ASP A 17 10.96 8.89 12.56
CA ASP A 17 10.75 10.02 13.47
C ASP A 17 9.27 10.41 13.51
N THR A 18 8.66 10.39 14.69
CA THR A 18 7.24 10.70 14.91
C THR A 18 6.87 12.17 14.68
N ALA A 19 7.84 13.08 14.67
CA ALA A 19 7.61 14.49 14.36
C ALA A 19 7.43 14.76 12.85
N LYS A 20 7.70 13.77 11.99
CA LYS A 20 7.64 13.91 10.53
C LYS A 20 6.34 13.35 9.95
N LYS A 21 5.99 13.86 8.77
CA LYS A 21 4.94 13.31 7.93
C LYS A 21 5.53 12.38 6.88
N TYR A 22 4.93 11.21 6.71
CA TYR A 22 5.36 10.20 5.75
C TYR A 22 4.28 9.98 4.67
N LEU A 23 4.74 9.61 3.48
CA LEU A 23 3.88 9.16 2.40
C LEU A 23 4.17 7.70 2.11
N VAL A 24 3.16 6.85 2.33
CA VAL A 24 3.22 5.43 1.99
C VAL A 24 2.76 5.25 0.56
N ILE A 25 3.59 4.63 -0.26
CA ILE A 25 3.35 4.43 -1.70
C ILE A 25 3.29 2.93 -1.99
N ASP A 26 2.23 2.50 -2.69
CA ASP A 26 2.11 1.15 -3.23
C ASP A 26 1.61 1.20 -4.69
N ASN A 27 1.91 0.16 -5.45
CA ASN A 27 1.60 0.09 -6.87
C ASN A 27 0.08 -0.05 -7.09
N ILE A 28 -0.59 -0.82 -6.24
CA ILE A 28 -2.03 -1.07 -6.37
C ILE A 28 -2.74 -1.22 -5.02
N TYR A 29 -3.83 -0.48 -4.85
CA TYR A 29 -4.83 -0.78 -3.83
C TYR A 29 -5.85 -1.77 -4.39
N ASP A 30 -5.80 -3.03 -3.93
CA ASP A 30 -6.72 -4.09 -4.38
C ASP A 30 -7.86 -4.37 -3.38
N THR A 31 -7.68 -5.36 -2.50
CA THR A 31 -8.62 -5.69 -1.41
C THR A 31 -8.51 -4.72 -0.24
N GLY A 32 -7.33 -4.11 -0.07
CA GLY A 32 -6.97 -3.29 1.09
C GLY A 32 -6.28 -4.07 2.21
N ASP A 33 -6.10 -5.39 2.13
CA ASP A 33 -5.51 -6.16 3.24
C ASP A 33 -4.06 -5.75 3.53
N THR A 34 -3.27 -5.46 2.49
CA THR A 34 -1.91 -4.93 2.65
C THR A 34 -1.93 -3.55 3.31
N TYR A 35 -2.83 -2.68 2.86
CA TYR A 35 -3.00 -1.35 3.43
C TYR A 35 -3.31 -1.42 4.93
N HIS A 36 -4.27 -2.25 5.35
CA HIS A 36 -4.64 -2.39 6.76
C HIS A 36 -3.46 -2.86 7.61
N LYS A 37 -2.72 -3.87 7.16
CA LYS A 37 -1.53 -4.36 7.88
C LYS A 37 -0.43 -3.29 8.02
N VAL A 38 -0.28 -2.43 7.01
CA VAL A 38 0.71 -1.35 7.02
C VAL A 38 0.28 -0.20 7.91
N ILE A 39 -0.98 0.26 7.82
CA ILE A 39 -1.45 1.34 8.68
C ILE A 39 -1.47 0.93 10.16
N ASP A 40 -1.84 -0.32 10.47
CA ASP A 40 -1.77 -0.85 11.83
C ASP A 40 -0.33 -0.83 12.37
N ALA A 41 0.65 -1.15 11.52
CA ALA A 41 2.06 -1.11 11.89
C ALA A 41 2.63 0.32 12.00
N LEU A 42 2.01 1.29 11.34
CA LEU A 42 2.44 2.69 11.30
C LEU A 42 1.52 3.62 12.10
N THR A 43 0.68 3.06 12.98
CA THR A 43 -0.36 3.83 13.70
C THR A 43 0.17 4.98 14.55
N GLU A 44 1.45 4.95 14.94
CA GLU A 44 2.11 6.00 15.74
C GLU A 44 2.68 7.14 14.89
N PHE A 45 2.67 7.00 13.56
CA PHE A 45 3.25 7.95 12.62
C PHE A 45 2.16 8.71 11.84
N ASN A 46 2.46 9.96 11.49
CA ASN A 46 1.60 10.74 10.62
C ASN A 46 1.83 10.32 9.16
N CYS A 47 0.94 9.48 8.63
CA CYS A 47 1.05 8.91 7.29
C CYS A 47 -0.11 9.33 6.36
N ASP A 48 0.22 9.77 5.15
CA ASP A 48 -0.69 9.76 4.01
C ASP A 48 -0.43 8.51 3.15
N PHE A 49 -1.40 8.15 2.30
CA PHE A 49 -1.31 7.02 1.38
C PHE A 49 -1.56 7.45 -0.05
N ALA A 50 -0.70 6.97 -0.95
CA ALA A 50 -0.85 7.14 -2.39
C ALA A 50 -0.66 5.82 -3.13
N PHE A 51 -1.47 5.61 -4.17
CA PHE A 51 -1.42 4.40 -4.98
C PHE A 51 -1.34 4.75 -6.47
N CYS A 52 -0.52 4.02 -7.23
CA CYS A 52 -0.52 4.18 -8.69
C CYS A 52 -1.87 3.77 -9.27
N MET A 53 -2.43 2.65 -8.81
CA MET A 53 -3.73 2.16 -9.23
C MET A 53 -4.62 1.82 -8.04
N SER A 54 -5.93 2.01 -8.17
CA SER A 54 -6.91 1.46 -7.25
C SER A 54 -7.91 0.62 -8.00
N ARG A 55 -8.30 -0.51 -7.40
CA ARG A 55 -9.30 -1.42 -7.96
C ARG A 55 -10.63 -0.71 -8.18
N TYR A 56 -11.07 0.05 -7.18
CA TYR A 56 -12.31 0.80 -7.16
C TYR A 56 -12.08 2.20 -6.60
N LYS A 57 -13.00 3.14 -6.86
CA LYS A 57 -12.93 4.50 -6.34
C LYS A 57 -12.88 4.50 -4.81
N ARG A 58 -11.89 5.20 -4.25
CA ARG A 58 -11.68 5.41 -2.81
C ARG A 58 -11.27 6.86 -2.55
N HIS A 59 -11.11 7.23 -1.29
CA HIS A 59 -10.72 8.58 -0.87
C HIS A 59 -9.20 8.81 -0.89
N TRP A 60 -8.40 7.78 -1.21
CA TRP A 60 -6.95 7.86 -1.29
C TRP A 60 -6.47 8.60 -2.55
N ILE A 61 -5.25 9.14 -2.48
CA ILE A 61 -4.56 9.70 -3.65
C ILE A 61 -4.28 8.55 -4.60
N THR A 62 -4.92 8.55 -5.78
CA THR A 62 -4.82 7.46 -6.75
C THR A 62 -4.61 8.03 -8.15
N ALA A 63 -3.64 7.51 -8.91
CA ALA A 63 -3.41 8.00 -10.28
C ALA A 63 -4.43 7.43 -11.27
N LYS A 64 -4.86 6.17 -11.10
CA LYS A 64 -5.87 5.52 -11.95
C LYS A 64 -6.81 4.60 -11.17
N VAL A 65 -8.09 4.66 -11.48
CA VAL A 65 -9.09 3.68 -11.01
C VAL A 65 -9.34 2.67 -12.14
N LEU A 66 -9.33 1.37 -11.81
CA LEU A 66 -9.48 0.28 -12.79
C LEU A 66 -10.94 -0.13 -13.05
N ASP A 67 -11.79 -0.08 -12.02
CA ASP A 67 -13.20 -0.51 -12.04
C ASP A 67 -13.43 -1.94 -12.57
N HIS A 68 -12.46 -2.83 -12.39
CA HIS A 68 -12.59 -4.25 -12.73
C HIS A 68 -11.72 -5.16 -11.86
N ASN A 69 -12.15 -6.41 -11.66
CA ASN A 69 -11.43 -7.39 -10.83
C ASN A 69 -10.40 -8.25 -11.58
N ARG A 70 -9.91 -7.80 -12.74
CA ARG A 70 -8.87 -8.52 -13.48
C ARG A 70 -7.48 -8.29 -12.87
N TRP A 71 -6.66 -9.33 -12.92
CA TRP A 71 -5.24 -9.25 -12.57
C TRP A 71 -4.51 -8.22 -13.45
N ILE A 72 -3.57 -7.50 -12.85
CA ILE A 72 -2.70 -6.55 -13.54
C ILE A 72 -1.27 -7.07 -13.40
N VAL A 73 -0.51 -7.02 -14.49
CA VAL A 73 0.93 -7.30 -14.49
C VAL A 73 1.63 -5.98 -14.73
N PHE A 74 2.51 -5.58 -13.82
CA PHE A 74 3.32 -4.38 -13.99
C PHE A 74 4.58 -4.70 -14.84
N PRO A 75 5.12 -3.73 -15.61
CA PRO A 75 6.27 -3.97 -16.48
C PRO A 75 7.56 -4.45 -15.77
N TRP A 76 7.66 -4.29 -14.46
CA TRP A 76 8.83 -4.61 -13.64
C TRP A 76 8.67 -5.88 -12.78
N GLU A 77 7.52 -6.55 -12.86
CA GLU A 77 7.29 -7.86 -12.22
C GLU A 77 7.86 -9.01 -13.07
#